data_AF-A0A176T9Q0-F1
#
_entry.id   AF-A0A176T9Q0-F1
#
_cell.length_a   1.000
_cell.length_b   1.000
_cell.length_c   1.000
_cell.angle_alpha   90.00
_cell.angle_beta   90.00
_cell.angle_gamma   90.00
#
_symmetry.space_group_name_H-M   'P 1'
#
loop_
_entity.id
_entity.type
_entity.pdbx_description
1 polymer ?
#
loop_
_entity_poly.entity_id
_entity_poly.type
_entity_poly.pdbx_seq_one_letter_code
_entity_poly.pdbx_strand_id
1 'polypeptide(L)'
;MAVVVLFSTMSFNVSMHYCGDTLVETAMFQKAEGCGMEMQKPLREDCSITKKNCCNDEQVVVEGQNELQHHIDTISFEQQVFLASFIHAYINLFEGLDNNVSSYEEYEPLLANRQIFKLDETYLI
;
A
#
# COMPACT_ATOMS: atom_id res chain seq x y z
N MET A 1 2.83 -20.45 6.95
CA MET A 1 3.48 -21.33 5.95
C MET A 1 2.60 -21.57 4.72
N ALA A 2 1.34 -21.99 4.85
CA ALA A 2 0.48 -22.32 3.68
C ALA A 2 0.29 -21.17 2.67
N VAL A 3 0.07 -19.94 3.15
CA VAL A 3 -0.09 -18.75 2.29
C VAL A 3 1.17 -18.46 1.47
N VAL A 4 2.34 -18.56 2.10
CA VAL A 4 3.64 -18.34 1.44
C VAL A 4 3.87 -19.36 0.34
N VAL A 5 3.58 -20.64 0.62
CA VAL A 5 3.70 -21.72 -0.36
C VAL A 5 2.76 -21.46 -1.55
N LEU A 6 1.50 -21.12 -1.30
CA LEU A 6 0.51 -20.85 -2.35
C LEU A 6 0.95 -19.74 -3.31
N PHE A 7 1.50 -18.63 -2.80
CA PHE A 7 2.00 -17.55 -3.65
C PHE A 7 3.31 -17.89 -4.35
N SER A 8 4.16 -18.73 -3.76
CA SER A 8 5.43 -19.14 -4.37
C SER A 8 5.28 -20.15 -5.51
N THR A 9 4.24 -21.00 -5.48
CA THR A 9 4.01 -22.06 -6.48
C THR A 9 3.03 -21.65 -7.56
N MET A 10 2.31 -20.54 -7.39
CA MET A 10 1.37 -20.03 -8.38
C MET A 10 2.12 -19.32 -9.52
N SER A 11 1.88 -19.77 -10.76
CA SER A 11 2.31 -19.04 -11.96
C SER A 11 1.25 -18.02 -12.35
N PHE A 12 1.68 -16.83 -12.76
CA PHE A 12 0.78 -15.78 -13.24
C PHE A 12 1.36 -15.09 -14.46
N ASN A 13 0.46 -14.55 -15.28
CA ASN A 13 0.82 -13.93 -16.54
C ASN A 13 0.43 -12.44 -16.50
N VAL A 14 1.38 -11.58 -16.83
CA VAL A 14 1.22 -10.13 -16.86
C VAL A 14 1.26 -9.67 -18.31
N SER A 15 0.13 -9.19 -18.82
CA SER A 15 0.02 -8.56 -20.13
C SER A 15 0.25 -7.06 -19.98
N MET A 16 1.19 -6.49 -20.74
CA MET A 16 1.53 -5.07 -20.77
C MET A 16 1.24 -4.50 -22.16
N HIS A 17 0.53 -3.38 -22.24
CA HIS A 17 0.25 -2.66 -23.49
C HIS A 17 1.08 -1.39 -23.57
N TYR A 18 1.96 -1.31 -24.57
CA TYR A 18 2.78 -0.14 -24.87
C TYR A 18 2.25 0.60 -26.10
N CYS A 19 2.22 1.93 -26.04
CA CYS A 19 1.98 2.81 -27.18
C CYS A 19 3.23 3.67 -27.37
N GLY A 20 4.01 3.39 -28.43
CA GLY A 20 5.38 3.89 -28.55
C GLY A 20 6.25 3.37 -27.41
N ASP A 21 6.89 4.28 -26.66
CA ASP A 21 7.76 3.96 -25.52
C ASP A 21 7.02 4.05 -24.17
N THR A 22 5.70 4.24 -24.17
CA THR A 22 4.91 4.47 -22.94
C THR A 22 4.04 3.26 -22.60
N LEU A 23 4.13 2.77 -21.36
CA LEU A 23 3.25 1.73 -20.82
C LEU A 23 1.88 2.35 -20.51
N VAL A 24 0.85 1.91 -21.21
CA VAL A 24 -0.51 2.45 -21.07
C VAL A 24 -1.33 1.59 -20.12
N GLU A 25 -1.20 0.27 -20.22
CA GLU A 25 -2.02 -0.64 -19.43
C GLU A 25 -1.28 -1.92 -19.04
N THR A 26 -1.64 -2.48 -17.89
CA THR A 26 -1.14 -3.76 -17.40
C THR A 26 -2.29 -4.56 -16.82
N ALA A 27 -2.47 -5.80 -17.29
CA ALA A 27 -3.48 -6.71 -16.80
C ALA A 27 -2.87 -8.04 -16.36
N MET A 28 -3.43 -8.62 -15.30
CA MET A 28 -3.03 -9.92 -14.76
C MET A 28 -4.07 -10.97 -15.16
N PHE A 29 -3.61 -12.11 -15.70
CA PHE A 29 -4.43 -13.23 -16.20
C PHE A 29 -5.40 -12.92 -17.35
N GLN A 30 -5.54 -11.66 -17.72
CA GLN A 30 -6.38 -11.18 -18.81
C GLN A 30 -5.52 -10.33 -19.75
N LYS A 31 -6.01 -10.15 -20.98
CA LYS A 31 -5.36 -9.25 -21.93
C LYS A 31 -5.51 -7.82 -21.41
N ALA A 32 -4.44 -7.03 -21.45
CA ALA A 32 -4.52 -5.60 -21.17
C ALA A 32 -5.53 -4.96 -22.14
N GLU A 33 -6.48 -4.17 -21.63
CA GLU A 33 -7.35 -3.41 -22.52
C GLU A 33 -6.45 -2.42 -23.27
N GLY A 34 -6.61 -2.36 -24.59
CA GLY A 34 -5.78 -1.50 -25.42
C GLY A 34 -6.06 -0.03 -25.10
N CYS A 35 -5.23 0.87 -25.62
CA CYS A 35 -5.44 2.32 -25.53
C CYS A 35 -6.91 2.66 -25.83
N GLY A 36 -7.67 3.07 -24.81
CA GLY A 36 -9.15 3.04 -24.68
C GLY A 36 -9.95 3.85 -25.69
N MET A 37 -9.72 3.62 -26.97
CA MET A 37 -10.46 4.17 -28.08
C MET A 37 -10.94 2.99 -28.92
N GLU A 38 -12.23 2.69 -28.87
CA GLU A 38 -12.86 2.01 -29.99
C GLU A 38 -12.55 2.86 -31.22
N MET A 39 -11.63 2.40 -32.08
CA MET A 39 -11.18 3.17 -33.23
C MET A 39 -12.35 3.39 -34.19
N GLN A 40 -13.12 4.46 -33.97
CA GLN A 40 -13.98 5.02 -34.99
C GLN A 40 -13.09 5.51 -36.13
N LYS A 41 -13.47 5.09 -37.34
CA LYS A 41 -12.78 5.35 -38.61
C LYS A 41 -12.18 6.77 -38.66
N PRO A 42 -10.93 6.94 -39.11
CA PRO A 42 -10.21 8.19 -38.96
C PRO A 42 -10.85 9.28 -39.86
N LEU A 43 -11.24 10.40 -39.24
CA LEU A 43 -11.55 11.63 -39.95
C LEU A 43 -10.55 12.71 -39.53
N ARG A 44 -9.61 12.96 -40.45
CA ARG A 44 -8.76 14.16 -40.60
C ARG A 44 -7.59 14.41 -39.63
N GLU A 45 -6.41 14.32 -40.23
CA GLU A 45 -5.36 15.37 -40.31
C GLU A 45 -5.02 16.15 -39.04
N ASP A 46 -4.47 15.48 -38.02
CA ASP A 46 -3.19 15.94 -37.42
C ASP A 46 -2.44 14.83 -36.66
N CYS A 47 -2.54 13.61 -37.17
CA CYS A 47 -1.68 12.52 -36.75
C CYS A 47 -1.23 11.84 -38.03
N SER A 48 0.07 11.89 -38.34
CA SER A 48 0.63 11.28 -39.53
C SER A 48 0.60 9.75 -39.40
N ILE A 49 -0.59 9.18 -39.58
CA ILE A 49 -0.90 7.74 -39.59
C ILE A 49 -0.45 7.16 -40.93
N THR A 50 0.86 7.21 -41.18
CA THR A 50 1.48 6.59 -42.37
C THR A 50 2.67 5.69 -42.04
N LYS A 51 2.82 5.27 -40.77
CA LYS A 51 3.71 4.16 -40.42
C LYS A 51 2.97 3.11 -39.58
N LYS A 52 3.09 1.88 -40.05
CA LYS A 52 2.52 0.65 -39.50
C LYS A 52 2.86 0.52 -38.01
N ASN A 53 1.86 0.15 -37.19
CA ASN A 53 1.98 -0.40 -35.82
C ASN A 53 2.76 0.45 -34.80
N CYS A 54 2.11 1.41 -34.13
CA CYS A 54 2.71 2.17 -33.02
C CYS A 54 2.51 1.51 -31.64
N CYS A 55 1.56 0.58 -31.50
CA CYS A 55 1.31 -0.11 -30.23
C CYS A 55 1.94 -1.50 -30.25
N ASN A 56 2.53 -1.91 -29.12
CA ASN A 56 3.10 -3.23 -28.91
C ASN A 56 2.52 -3.85 -27.63
N ASP A 57 2.08 -5.10 -27.74
CA ASP A 57 1.63 -5.90 -26.59
C ASP A 57 2.82 -6.77 -26.16
N GLU A 58 3.25 -6.63 -24.91
CA GLU A 58 4.25 -7.50 -24.30
C GLU A 58 3.61 -8.37 -23.22
N GLN A 59 4.09 -9.60 -23.08
CA GLN A 59 3.57 -10.54 -22.10
C GLN A 59 4.72 -11.14 -21.30
N VAL A 60 4.64 -10.96 -19.99
CA VAL A 60 5.63 -11.50 -19.04
C VAL A 60 4.97 -12.60 -18.25
N VAL A 61 5.45 -13.83 -18.46
CA VAL A 61 5.03 -15.00 -17.68
C VAL A 61 5.93 -15.07 -16.45
N VAL A 62 5.32 -14.98 -15.27
CA VAL A 62 5.98 -15.28 -14.00
C VAL A 62 5.68 -16.73 -13.66
N GLU A 63 6.68 -17.59 -13.84
CA GLU A 63 6.58 -19.00 -13.49
C GLU A 63 6.71 -19.19 -11.98
N GLY A 64 5.73 -19.86 -11.38
CA GLY A 64 5.77 -20.29 -9.99
C GLY A 64 6.80 -21.40 -9.79
N GLN A 65 7.34 -21.48 -8.58
CA GLN A 65 8.33 -22.49 -8.22
C GLN A 65 7.68 -23.87 -8.19
N ASN A 66 8.17 -24.81 -9.01
CA ASN A 66 7.67 -26.19 -9.03
C ASN A 66 8.25 -27.03 -7.88
N GLU A 67 9.49 -26.75 -7.50
CA GLU A 67 10.17 -27.33 -6.34
C GLU A 67 10.58 -26.17 -5.43
N LEU A 68 10.17 -26.22 -4.16
CA LEU A 68 10.59 -25.22 -3.17
C LEU A 68 12.10 -25.38 -2.96
N GLN A 69 12.89 -24.46 -3.50
CA GLN A 69 14.30 -24.39 -3.14
C GLN A 69 14.36 -24.13 -1.63
N HIS A 70 14.89 -25.09 -0.86
CA HIS A 70 15.04 -24.98 0.60
C HIS A 70 16.01 -23.87 1.05
N HIS A 71 16.42 -22.98 0.15
CA HIS A 71 17.21 -21.79 0.46
C HIS A 71 16.31 -20.71 1.08
N ILE A 72 15.68 -21.04 2.22
CA ILE A 72 15.33 -19.99 3.16
C ILE A 72 16.68 -19.49 3.67
N ASP A 73 17.05 -18.28 3.26
CA ASP A 73 18.22 -17.61 3.83
C ASP A 73 18.14 -17.74 5.35
N THR A 74 19.17 -18.35 5.92
CA THR A 74 19.15 -18.71 7.32
C THR A 74 19.12 -17.42 8.11
N ILE A 75 17.97 -17.08 8.68
CA ILE A 75 17.84 -15.89 9.52
C ILE A 75 18.77 -16.11 10.72
N SER A 76 19.78 -15.26 10.84
CA SER A 76 20.71 -15.31 11.97
C SER A 76 19.97 -15.06 13.29
N PHE A 77 20.51 -15.59 14.38
CA PHE A 77 19.95 -15.37 15.71
C PHE A 77 19.76 -13.87 16.03
N GLU A 78 20.72 -13.03 15.65
CA GLU A 78 20.64 -11.58 15.84
C GLU A 78 19.46 -10.94 15.08
N GLN A 79 19.17 -11.39 13.86
CA GLN A 79 18.02 -10.91 13.10
C GLN A 79 16.69 -11.36 13.72
N GLN A 80 16.64 -12.56 14.32
CA GLN A 80 15.46 -13.02 15.05
C GLN A 80 15.23 -12.18 16.31
N VAL A 81 16.29 -11.90 17.08
CA VAL A 81 16.22 -11.03 18.27
C VAL A 81 15.80 -9.62 17.88
N PHE A 82 16.37 -9.07 16.81
CA PHE A 82 15.97 -7.75 16.28
C PHE A 82 14.48 -7.74 15.92
N LEU A 83 14.02 -8.69 15.12
CA LEU A 83 12.61 -8.75 14.69
C LEU A 83 11.66 -8.92 15.89
N ALA A 84 12.00 -9.79 16.85
CA ALA A 84 11.21 -9.99 18.06
C ALA A 84 11.16 -8.71 18.92
N SER A 85 12.30 -8.05 19.11
CA SER A 85 12.37 -6.79 19.88
C SER A 85 11.61 -5.65 19.19
N PHE A 86 11.69 -5.56 17.86
CA PHE A 86 10.97 -4.59 17.05
C PHE A 86 9.46 -4.82 17.18
N ILE A 87 8.98 -6.05 16.95
CA ILE A 87 7.56 -6.36 17.11
C ILE A 87 7.12 -6.04 18.55
N HIS A 88 7.86 -6.47 19.57
CA HIS A 88 7.51 -6.22 20.97
C HIS A 88 7.43 -4.72 21.31
N ALA A 89 8.37 -3.91 20.81
CA ALA A 89 8.37 -2.47 21.06
C ALA A 89 7.19 -1.75 20.35
N TYR A 90 6.75 -2.25 19.21
CA TYR A 90 5.78 -1.60 18.34
C TYR A 90 4.39 -2.23 18.37
N ILE A 91 4.18 -3.35 19.08
CA ILE A 91 2.91 -4.08 19.11
C ILE A 91 1.74 -3.21 19.58
N ASN A 92 2.00 -2.30 20.53
CA ASN A 92 0.99 -1.41 21.10
C ASN A 92 0.98 -0.01 20.45
N LEU A 93 1.80 0.24 19.40
CA LEU A 93 1.87 1.57 18.78
C LEU A 93 0.56 1.95 18.06
N PHE A 94 -0.17 0.94 17.58
CA PHE A 94 -1.46 1.10 16.89
C PHE A 94 -2.65 0.59 17.70
N GLU A 95 -2.43 0.17 18.95
CA GLU A 95 -3.52 -0.11 19.87
C GLU A 95 -4.13 1.25 20.24
N GLY A 96 -5.20 1.62 19.54
CA GLY A 96 -5.97 2.81 19.87
C GLY A 96 -6.42 2.67 21.31
N LEU A 97 -6.19 3.71 22.13
CA LEU A 97 -6.75 3.80 23.47
C LEU A 97 -8.27 3.59 23.38
N ASP A 98 -8.74 2.36 23.67
CA ASP A 98 -10.18 2.02 23.68
C ASP A 98 -10.97 2.98 24.56
N ASN A 99 -10.29 3.54 25.57
CA ASN A 99 -10.81 4.58 26.40
C ASN A 99 -9.74 5.68 26.49
N ASN A 100 -10.09 6.89 26.05
CA ASN A 100 -9.40 8.10 26.48
C ASN A 100 -9.64 8.24 28.00
N VAL A 101 -8.93 7.45 28.80
CA VAL A 101 -8.89 7.63 30.25
C VAL A 101 -8.09 8.90 30.47
N SER A 102 -8.81 10.01 30.40
CA SER A 102 -8.35 11.29 30.88
C SER A 102 -7.85 11.06 32.30
N SER A 103 -6.56 11.33 32.55
CA SER A 103 -5.98 11.27 33.92
C SER A 103 -6.64 12.24 34.90
N TYR A 104 -7.63 13.02 34.43
CA TYR A 104 -8.40 13.99 35.19
C TYR A 104 -9.76 13.44 35.67
N GLU A 105 -10.14 12.19 35.37
CA GLU A 105 -11.39 11.61 35.88
C GLU A 105 -11.38 11.35 37.40
N GLU A 106 -10.21 11.17 38.02
CA GLU A 106 -10.08 11.07 39.48
C GLU A 106 -10.18 12.40 40.21
N TYR A 107 -10.21 13.53 39.48
CA TYR A 107 -10.40 14.82 40.12
C TYR A 107 -11.89 15.06 40.35
N GLU A 108 -12.35 14.84 41.59
CA GLU A 108 -13.64 15.37 42.01
C GLU A 108 -13.62 16.89 41.82
N PRO A 109 -14.47 17.45 40.94
CA PRO A 109 -14.54 18.89 40.78
C PRO A 109 -14.92 19.47 42.14
N LEU A 110 -14.02 20.25 42.73
CA LEU A 110 -14.28 20.96 43.98
C LEU A 110 -15.59 21.73 43.81
N LEU A 111 -16.65 21.30 44.50
CA LEU A 111 -17.92 21.99 44.51
C LEU A 111 -17.64 23.42 44.95
N ALA A 112 -17.82 24.37 44.01
CA ALA A 112 -17.60 25.79 44.22
C ALA A 112 -18.67 26.37 45.15
N ASN A 113 -18.70 25.91 46.40
CA ASN A 113 -19.62 26.36 47.44
C ASN A 113 -19.17 27.69 48.07
N ARG A 114 -18.08 28.28 47.55
CA ARG A 114 -17.61 29.62 47.90
C ARG A 114 -17.30 30.38 46.62
N GLN A 115 -17.68 31.66 46.62
CA GLN A 115 -17.31 32.59 45.56
C GLN A 115 -15.79 32.68 45.49
N ILE A 116 -15.21 32.23 44.38
CA ILE A 116 -13.78 32.29 44.14
C ILE A 116 -13.52 33.69 43.58
N PHE A 117 -12.87 34.56 44.36
CA PHE A 117 -12.48 35.87 43.88
C PHE A 117 -11.19 35.73 43.07
N LYS A 118 -11.25 36.13 41.81
CA LYS A 118 -10.09 36.11 40.92
C LYS A 118 -9.17 37.27 41.34
N LEU A 119 -8.02 36.93 41.90
CA LEU A 119 -7.10 37.91 42.50
C LEU A 119 -6.27 38.67 41.47
N ASP A 120 -6.03 38.08 40.30
CA ASP A 120 -5.32 38.75 39.22
C ASP A 120 -5.76 38.21 37.86
N GLU A 121 -6.13 39.12 36.95
CA GLU A 121 -6.42 38.85 35.55
C GLU A 121 -5.54 39.75 34.69
N THR A 122 -4.50 39.18 34.10
CA THR A 122 -3.78 39.82 32.99
C THR A 122 -4.31 39.28 31.69
N TYR A 123 -5.13 40.07 31.00
CA TYR A 123 -5.48 39.82 29.62
C TYR A 123 -4.26 40.19 28.76
N LEU A 124 -3.79 39.22 27.98
CA LEU A 124 -2.84 39.50 26.91
C LEU A 124 -3.58 40.31 25.85
N ILE A 125 -3.13 41.54 25.63
CA ILE A 125 -3.45 42.35 24.44
C ILE A 125 -2.59 41.85 23.28
#